data_AF-A0A2M8YCF9-F1
#
_entry.id   AF-A0A2M8YCF9-F1
#
_cell.length_a   1.000
_cell.length_b   1.000
_cell.length_c   1.000
_cell.angle_alpha   90.00
_cell.angle_beta   90.00
_cell.angle_gamma   90.00
#
_symmetry.space_group_name_H-M   'P 1'
#
loop_
_entity.id
_entity.type
_entity.pdbx_description
1 polymer ?
#
loop_
_entity_poly.entity_id
_entity_poly.type
_entity_poly.pdbx_seq_one_letter_code
_entity_poly.pdbx_strand_id
1 'polypeptide(L)'
;MFQRFVSDARLGEAIESLKRSNDIFNIIKPSENQHSEILKWLFNPREGHGQGDTILKDFLTAAYWSGKECVYSNKNFFEHWTPSRIASTGFHSIFLIREYRLGSGKRLDLLMVDADNEIFIIVENKHGANFGETQLEKYYTEVATELRQRPAFSGFKTAYITLDRNYVKQENDLERKDKLSNRWAHVDYQWLENGARRAEMQMRRGNQSASLVIAYCQMQTDYVPPETETLNDTLAVLVQEYRPILDDFAEVRKRKLSDLTPTELQGDMWIYVNHHSEIIDRMLDMKALAFIETGMKKRLPKFELISEYGAQYLNLHEKSWRKLMNSDSAWPVFLRVRRKKIPKSSGISYNIATYYCASAVDDALEIKLRDALTKEFPELAKGRLVANYRTLGRQTNVGEKDVESELQKLFERTSKVVNNVLA
;
A
#
# COMPACT_ATOMS: atom_id res chain seq x y z
N MET A 1 4.77 13.77 33.69
CA MET A 1 4.64 13.46 32.25
C MET A 1 3.40 12.63 31.98
N PHE A 2 3.24 11.48 32.65
CA PHE A 2 2.09 10.57 32.48
C PHE A 2 0.72 11.24 32.57
N GLN A 3 0.45 12.00 33.64
CA GLN A 3 -0.83 12.67 33.81
C GLN A 3 -1.15 13.66 32.68
N ARG A 4 -0.14 14.31 32.09
CA ARG A 4 -0.33 15.20 30.93
C ARG A 4 -0.63 14.44 29.65
N PHE A 5 0.00 13.28 29.47
CA PHE A 5 -0.24 12.39 28.33
C PHE A 5 -1.69 11.89 28.33
N VAL A 6 -2.15 11.31 29.46
CA VAL A 6 -3.51 10.75 29.55
C VAL A 6 -4.60 11.82 29.46
N SER A 7 -4.29 13.08 29.78
CA SER A 7 -5.21 14.22 29.66
C SER A 7 -5.15 14.93 28.30
N ASP A 8 -4.31 14.49 27.36
CA ASP A 8 -4.18 15.15 26.06
C ASP A 8 -5.41 14.91 25.18
N ALA A 9 -6.10 15.97 24.78
CA ALA A 9 -7.33 15.85 23.98
C ALA A 9 -7.10 15.09 22.66
N ARG A 10 -5.92 15.27 22.04
CA ARG A 10 -5.54 14.57 20.80
C ARG A 10 -5.42 13.07 21.01
N LEU A 11 -5.01 12.65 22.21
CA LEU A 11 -4.96 11.23 22.57
C LEU A 11 -6.37 10.65 22.70
N GLY A 12 -7.30 11.40 23.30
CA GLY A 12 -8.71 11.02 23.37
C GLY A 12 -9.33 10.82 21.98
N GLU A 13 -9.12 11.76 21.07
CA GLU A 13 -9.58 11.66 19.67
C GLU A 13 -8.94 10.47 18.93
N ALA A 14 -7.66 10.22 19.16
CA ALA A 14 -6.95 9.07 18.58
C ALA A 14 -7.51 7.73 19.09
N ILE A 15 -7.82 7.63 20.39
CA ILE A 15 -8.45 6.43 20.98
C ILE A 15 -9.84 6.19 20.38
N GLU A 16 -10.66 7.23 20.23
CA GLU A 16 -12.00 7.09 19.62
C GLU A 16 -11.92 6.72 18.14
N SER A 17 -10.93 7.26 17.42
CA SER A 17 -10.69 6.91 16.02
C SER A 17 -10.29 5.44 15.86
N LEU A 18 -9.48 4.91 16.79
CA LEU A 18 -9.09 3.50 16.79
C LEU A 18 -10.26 2.55 17.02
N LYS A 19 -11.21 2.92 17.90
CA LYS A 19 -12.42 2.10 18.15
C LYS A 19 -13.25 1.87 16.89
N ARG A 20 -13.21 2.80 15.93
CA ARG A 20 -13.87 2.66 14.62
C ARG A 20 -13.09 1.81 13.63
N SER A 21 -11.78 1.66 13.83
CA SER A 21 -10.86 0.99 12.92
C SER A 21 -10.69 -0.52 13.17
N ASN A 22 -11.48 -1.09 14.09
CA ASN A 22 -11.51 -2.54 14.31
C ASN A 22 -12.18 -3.24 13.13
N ASP A 23 -11.38 -3.42 12.09
CA ASP A 23 -11.68 -4.23 10.92
C ASP A 23 -12.11 -5.63 11.38
N ILE A 24 -13.25 -6.10 10.87
CA ILE A 24 -13.77 -7.44 11.12
C ILE A 24 -12.69 -8.51 10.83
N PHE A 25 -11.82 -8.26 9.84
CA PHE A 25 -10.75 -9.18 9.44
C PHE A 25 -9.55 -9.20 10.39
N ASN A 26 -9.48 -8.28 11.36
CA ASN A 26 -8.55 -8.41 12.50
C ASN A 26 -9.04 -9.44 13.52
N ILE A 27 -10.35 -9.70 13.56
CA ILE A 27 -10.98 -10.66 14.48
C ILE A 27 -11.08 -12.03 13.82
N ILE A 28 -11.50 -12.07 12.54
CA ILE A 28 -11.64 -13.31 11.77
C ILE A 28 -10.60 -13.36 10.66
N LYS A 29 -9.78 -14.42 10.61
CA LYS A 29 -8.91 -14.69 9.46
C LYS A 29 -9.64 -15.61 8.49
N PRO A 30 -10.10 -15.12 7.33
CA PRO A 30 -10.83 -15.95 6.38
C PRO A 30 -9.92 -17.05 5.83
N SER A 31 -10.49 -18.24 5.62
CA SER A 31 -9.87 -19.27 4.77
C SER A 31 -9.97 -18.88 3.29
N GLU A 32 -9.16 -19.51 2.43
CA GLU A 32 -9.19 -19.32 0.96
C GLU A 32 -10.62 -19.37 0.40
N ASN A 33 -11.42 -20.32 0.88
CA ASN A 33 -12.80 -20.47 0.45
C ASN A 33 -13.69 -19.29 0.89
N GLN A 34 -13.48 -18.76 2.10
CA GLN A 34 -14.20 -17.59 2.61
C GLN A 34 -13.82 -16.31 1.86
N HIS A 35 -12.58 -16.19 1.36
CA HIS A 35 -12.22 -15.10 0.44
C HIS A 35 -13.09 -15.11 -0.81
N SER A 36 -13.36 -16.29 -1.37
CA SER A 36 -14.25 -16.42 -2.52
C SER A 36 -15.70 -16.03 -2.20
N GLU A 37 -16.21 -16.22 -0.96
CA GLU A 37 -17.53 -15.69 -0.53
C GLU A 37 -17.51 -14.16 -0.56
N ILE A 38 -16.44 -13.55 -0.04
CA ILE A 38 -16.33 -12.09 0.00
C ILE A 38 -16.23 -11.53 -1.43
N LEU A 39 -15.48 -12.17 -2.32
CA LEU A 39 -15.43 -11.81 -3.74
C LEU A 39 -16.80 -11.95 -4.41
N LYS A 40 -17.53 -13.03 -4.15
CA LYS A 40 -18.90 -13.20 -4.65
C LYS A 40 -19.80 -12.04 -4.22
N TRP A 41 -19.71 -11.64 -2.96
CA TRP A 41 -20.44 -10.49 -2.43
C TRP A 41 -20.02 -9.17 -3.10
N LEU A 42 -18.71 -8.94 -3.29
CA LEU A 42 -18.17 -7.73 -3.92
C LEU A 42 -18.54 -7.58 -5.40
N PHE A 43 -18.64 -8.70 -6.13
CA PHE A 43 -18.90 -8.68 -7.57
C PHE A 43 -20.39 -8.76 -7.91
N ASN A 44 -21.27 -9.01 -6.94
CA ASN A 44 -22.70 -9.04 -7.18
C ASN A 44 -23.28 -7.61 -7.02
N PRO A 45 -23.69 -6.95 -8.12
CA PRO A 45 -24.10 -5.55 -8.08
C PRO A 45 -25.39 -5.29 -7.29
N ARG A 46 -26.09 -6.36 -6.89
CA ARG A 46 -27.33 -6.32 -6.12
C ARG A 46 -27.11 -6.46 -4.61
N GLU A 47 -25.87 -6.61 -4.17
CA GLU A 47 -25.53 -6.74 -2.75
C GLU A 47 -25.49 -5.38 -2.02
N GLY A 48 -25.56 -5.46 -0.70
CA GLY A 48 -25.65 -4.29 0.18
C GLY A 48 -24.40 -3.41 0.26
N HIS A 49 -23.32 -3.66 -0.50
CA HIS A 49 -22.10 -2.83 -0.45
C HIS A 49 -22.24 -1.45 -1.09
N GLY A 50 -23.36 -1.17 -1.77
CA GLY A 50 -23.72 0.17 -2.25
C GLY A 50 -22.94 0.66 -3.48
N GLN A 51 -22.15 -0.21 -4.15
CA GLN A 51 -21.34 0.19 -5.31
C GLN A 51 -21.90 -0.27 -6.66
N GLY A 52 -23.02 -0.99 -6.69
CA GLY A 52 -23.54 -1.54 -7.94
C GLY A 52 -22.47 -2.38 -8.66
N ASP A 53 -22.36 -2.21 -9.98
CA ASP A 53 -21.40 -2.97 -10.80
C ASP A 53 -19.99 -2.37 -10.89
N THR A 54 -19.71 -1.26 -10.19
CA THR A 54 -18.43 -0.56 -10.36
C THR A 54 -17.24 -1.37 -9.86
N ILE A 55 -17.42 -2.21 -8.84
CA ILE A 55 -16.35 -3.08 -8.33
C ILE A 55 -15.96 -4.12 -9.38
N LEU A 56 -16.94 -4.72 -10.06
CA LEU A 56 -16.70 -5.64 -11.17
C LEU A 56 -16.02 -4.93 -12.35
N LYS A 57 -16.41 -3.69 -12.66
CA LYS A 57 -15.78 -2.87 -13.70
C LYS A 57 -14.31 -2.58 -13.40
N ASP A 58 -13.97 -2.23 -12.16
CA ASP A 58 -12.59 -2.03 -11.74
C ASP A 58 -11.78 -3.31 -11.91
N PHE A 59 -12.34 -4.45 -11.49
CA PHE A 59 -11.71 -5.77 -11.63
C PHE A 59 -11.47 -6.16 -13.09
N LEU A 60 -12.47 -6.01 -13.96
CA LEU A 60 -12.33 -6.32 -15.39
C LEU A 60 -11.36 -5.36 -16.10
N THR A 61 -11.31 -4.10 -15.67
CA THR A 61 -10.35 -3.13 -16.20
C THR A 61 -8.93 -3.48 -15.78
N ALA A 62 -8.71 -3.91 -14.53
CA ALA A 62 -7.42 -4.41 -14.10
C ALA A 62 -7.02 -5.68 -14.86
N ALA A 63 -7.95 -6.62 -15.05
CA ALA A 63 -7.73 -7.82 -15.84
C ALA A 63 -7.40 -7.54 -17.31
N TYR A 64 -8.00 -6.49 -17.91
CA TYR A 64 -7.64 -6.03 -19.25
C TYR A 64 -6.16 -5.61 -19.33
N TRP A 65 -5.69 -4.81 -18.38
CA TRP A 65 -4.30 -4.33 -18.37
C TRP A 65 -3.31 -5.46 -18.08
N SER A 66 -3.63 -6.34 -17.14
CA SER A 66 -2.85 -7.56 -16.85
C SER A 66 -2.86 -8.56 -18.01
N GLY A 67 -3.95 -8.60 -18.78
CA GLY A 67 -4.15 -9.51 -19.89
C GLY A 67 -3.58 -9.04 -21.23
N LYS A 68 -2.96 -7.85 -21.27
CA LYS A 68 -2.44 -7.24 -22.52
C LYS A 68 -1.37 -8.10 -23.21
N GLU A 69 -0.61 -8.86 -22.43
CA GLU A 69 0.45 -9.76 -22.93
C GLU A 69 -0.06 -11.18 -23.20
N CYS A 70 -1.33 -11.50 -22.86
CA CYS A 70 -1.89 -12.82 -23.14
C CYS A 70 -2.07 -13.05 -24.64
N VAL A 71 -1.54 -14.17 -25.15
CA VAL A 71 -1.55 -14.46 -26.60
C VAL A 71 -2.82 -15.20 -27.07
N TYR A 72 -3.45 -16.04 -26.23
CA TYR A 72 -4.54 -16.93 -26.64
C TYR A 72 -5.91 -16.53 -26.11
N SER A 73 -6.29 -17.01 -24.92
CA SER A 73 -7.70 -17.10 -24.51
C SER A 73 -8.30 -15.73 -24.17
N ASN A 74 -7.58 -14.94 -23.38
CA ASN A 74 -8.03 -13.62 -22.96
C ASN A 74 -7.93 -12.55 -24.05
N LYS A 75 -7.12 -12.80 -25.10
CA LYS A 75 -6.95 -11.84 -26.20
C LYS A 75 -8.29 -11.53 -26.86
N ASN A 76 -9.04 -12.54 -27.30
CA ASN A 76 -10.35 -12.33 -27.95
C ASN A 76 -11.37 -11.67 -27.01
N PHE A 77 -11.31 -11.99 -25.71
CA PHE A 77 -12.17 -11.37 -24.71
C PHE A 77 -11.87 -9.88 -24.58
N PHE A 78 -10.63 -9.50 -24.32
CA PHE A 78 -10.23 -8.11 -24.05
C PHE A 78 -10.07 -7.23 -25.30
N GLU A 79 -9.92 -7.82 -26.50
CA GLU A 79 -10.10 -7.10 -27.76
C GLU A 79 -11.54 -6.57 -27.91
N HIS A 80 -12.52 -7.33 -27.40
CA HIS A 80 -13.92 -6.94 -27.43
C HIS A 80 -14.30 -6.09 -26.20
N TRP A 81 -13.89 -6.53 -25.01
CA TRP A 81 -14.15 -5.90 -23.71
C TRP A 81 -13.01 -4.96 -23.33
N THR A 82 -12.92 -3.84 -24.05
CA THR A 82 -11.97 -2.76 -23.73
C THR A 82 -12.42 -1.97 -22.49
N PRO A 83 -11.53 -1.21 -21.82
CA PRO A 83 -11.90 -0.38 -20.68
C PRO A 83 -13.08 0.56 -20.97
N SER A 84 -13.12 1.14 -22.17
CA SER A 84 -14.23 2.00 -22.59
C SER A 84 -15.55 1.24 -22.66
N ARG A 85 -15.54 0.02 -23.22
CA ARG A 85 -16.74 -0.82 -23.28
C ARG A 85 -17.19 -1.26 -21.89
N ILE A 86 -16.27 -1.78 -21.07
CA ILE A 86 -16.52 -2.18 -19.68
C ILE A 86 -17.15 -1.03 -18.89
N ALA A 87 -16.62 0.18 -19.01
CA ALA A 87 -17.15 1.35 -18.30
C ALA A 87 -18.57 1.72 -18.75
N SER A 88 -18.88 1.59 -20.04
CA SER A 88 -20.19 1.94 -20.62
C SER A 88 -21.27 0.87 -20.47
N THR A 89 -20.90 -0.37 -20.19
CA THR A 89 -21.82 -1.50 -20.06
C THR A 89 -22.34 -1.62 -18.63
N GLY A 90 -23.62 -1.97 -18.47
CA GLY A 90 -24.18 -2.39 -17.19
C GLY A 90 -24.07 -3.91 -17.00
N PHE A 91 -23.64 -4.36 -15.82
CA PHE A 91 -23.55 -5.79 -15.47
C PHE A 91 -24.62 -6.23 -14.47
N HIS A 92 -25.80 -5.59 -14.48
CA HIS A 92 -26.85 -5.82 -13.48
C HIS A 92 -27.46 -7.23 -13.51
N SER A 93 -27.32 -7.95 -14.62
CA SER A 93 -27.78 -9.31 -14.88
C SER A 93 -26.79 -10.39 -14.43
N ILE A 94 -25.55 -10.01 -14.09
CA ILE A 94 -24.52 -10.99 -13.75
C ILE A 94 -24.92 -11.78 -12.50
N PHE A 95 -24.65 -13.08 -12.51
CA PHE A 95 -24.75 -13.93 -11.33
C PHE A 95 -23.47 -14.74 -11.15
N LEU A 96 -23.21 -15.12 -9.90
CA LEU A 96 -21.95 -15.71 -9.49
C LEU A 96 -22.19 -17.07 -8.84
N ILE A 97 -21.49 -18.07 -9.34
CA ILE A 97 -21.50 -19.44 -8.85
C ILE A 97 -20.13 -19.70 -8.23
N ARG A 98 -20.13 -20.11 -6.96
CA ARG A 98 -18.93 -20.60 -6.29
C ARG A 98 -18.84 -22.10 -6.37
N GLU A 99 -17.62 -22.61 -6.28
CA GLU A 99 -17.33 -24.04 -6.23
C GLU A 99 -17.99 -24.84 -7.37
N TYR A 100 -18.06 -24.23 -8.58
CA TYR A 100 -18.67 -24.87 -9.73
C TYR A 100 -17.91 -26.15 -10.07
N ARG A 101 -18.59 -27.29 -9.98
CA ARG A 101 -18.00 -28.61 -10.21
C ARG A 101 -17.85 -28.86 -11.71
N LEU A 102 -16.62 -29.14 -12.12
CA LEU A 102 -16.29 -29.65 -13.43
C LEU A 102 -16.46 -31.19 -13.45
N GLY A 103 -16.52 -31.80 -14.63
CA GLY A 103 -16.71 -33.24 -14.80
C GLY A 103 -15.61 -34.09 -14.18
N SER A 104 -14.41 -33.54 -13.98
CA SER A 104 -13.33 -34.19 -13.23
C SER A 104 -13.56 -34.29 -11.71
N GLY A 105 -14.61 -33.65 -11.19
CA GLY A 105 -14.88 -33.51 -9.76
C GLY A 105 -14.14 -32.33 -9.10
N LYS A 106 -13.26 -31.64 -9.84
CA LYS A 106 -12.64 -30.39 -9.39
C LYS A 106 -13.64 -29.23 -9.38
N ARG A 107 -13.28 -28.15 -8.68
CA ARG A 107 -14.14 -26.99 -8.47
C ARG A 107 -13.43 -25.72 -8.90
N LEU A 108 -14.14 -24.87 -9.63
CA LEU A 108 -13.72 -23.48 -9.86
C LEU A 108 -14.06 -22.66 -8.61
N ASP A 109 -13.16 -21.77 -8.19
CA ASP A 109 -13.42 -20.91 -7.04
C ASP A 109 -14.63 -20.01 -7.28
N LEU A 110 -14.66 -19.37 -8.46
CA LEU A 110 -15.72 -18.47 -8.87
C LEU A 110 -15.93 -18.50 -10.39
N LEU A 111 -17.19 -18.71 -10.78
CA LEU A 111 -17.68 -18.58 -12.14
C LEU A 111 -18.74 -17.47 -12.16
N MET A 112 -18.52 -16.44 -12.95
CA MET A 112 -19.51 -15.40 -13.21
C MET A 112 -20.11 -15.60 -14.60
N VAL A 113 -21.41 -15.39 -14.70
CA VAL A 113 -22.18 -15.54 -15.93
C VAL A 113 -23.06 -14.31 -16.10
N ASP A 114 -22.95 -13.67 -17.25
CA ASP A 114 -23.86 -12.61 -17.67
C ASP A 114 -24.43 -12.96 -19.03
N ALA A 115 -25.71 -13.32 -19.05
CA ALA A 115 -26.39 -13.76 -20.26
C ALA A 115 -26.68 -12.60 -21.22
N ASP A 116 -26.98 -11.41 -20.69
CA ASP A 116 -27.31 -10.23 -21.52
C ASP A 116 -26.08 -9.72 -22.27
N ASN A 117 -24.91 -9.84 -21.63
CA ASN A 117 -23.62 -9.47 -22.21
C ASN A 117 -22.90 -10.65 -22.87
N GLU A 118 -23.47 -11.86 -22.84
CA GLU A 118 -22.90 -13.10 -23.38
C GLU A 118 -21.45 -13.33 -22.92
N ILE A 119 -21.22 -13.30 -21.60
CA ILE A 119 -19.88 -13.52 -21.02
C ILE A 119 -19.84 -14.57 -19.92
N PHE A 120 -18.70 -15.26 -19.89
CA PHE A 120 -18.20 -16.02 -18.76
C PHE A 120 -16.94 -15.37 -18.20
N ILE A 121 -16.85 -15.26 -16.89
CA ILE A 121 -15.63 -14.83 -16.20
C ILE A 121 -15.28 -15.91 -15.19
N ILE A 122 -14.13 -16.54 -15.36
CA ILE A 122 -13.63 -17.59 -14.47
C ILE A 122 -12.52 -16.99 -13.64
N VAL A 123 -12.68 -17.04 -12.33
CA VAL A 123 -11.70 -16.53 -11.39
C VAL A 123 -11.19 -17.69 -10.54
N GLU A 124 -9.86 -17.86 -10.54
CA GLU A 124 -9.14 -18.70 -9.58
C GLU A 124 -8.45 -17.77 -8.57
N ASN A 125 -8.77 -17.91 -7.29
CA ASN A 125 -8.26 -17.06 -6.23
C ASN A 125 -7.19 -17.81 -5.43
N LYS A 126 -5.93 -17.40 -5.53
CA LYS A 126 -4.84 -17.92 -4.71
C LYS A 126 -4.58 -16.99 -3.54
N HIS A 127 -4.82 -17.51 -2.34
CA HIS A 127 -4.41 -16.84 -1.12
C HIS A 127 -2.95 -17.17 -0.77
N GLY A 128 -2.01 -16.76 -1.64
CA GLY A 128 -0.56 -16.93 -1.45
C GLY A 128 -0.02 -18.36 -1.70
N ALA A 129 -0.79 -19.21 -2.38
CA ALA A 129 -0.37 -20.55 -2.79
C ALA A 129 0.12 -20.56 -4.25
N ASN A 130 1.21 -21.28 -4.52
CA ASN A 130 1.78 -21.37 -5.88
C ASN A 130 0.78 -22.01 -6.86
N PHE A 131 0.61 -21.42 -8.04
CA PHE A 131 -0.10 -22.04 -9.15
C PHE A 131 0.68 -23.25 -9.67
N GLY A 132 0.05 -24.42 -9.74
CA GLY A 132 0.55 -25.50 -10.57
C GLY A 132 0.14 -25.27 -12.02
N GLU A 133 1.08 -25.17 -12.96
CA GLU A 133 0.78 -24.96 -14.40
C GLU A 133 -0.21 -25.98 -14.94
N THR A 134 -0.04 -27.24 -14.52
CA THR A 134 -0.93 -28.36 -14.87
C THR A 134 -2.35 -28.20 -14.35
N GLN A 135 -2.59 -27.42 -13.29
CA GLN A 135 -3.93 -27.19 -12.75
C GLN A 135 -4.71 -26.19 -13.62
N LEU A 136 -4.09 -25.07 -13.99
CA LEU A 136 -4.73 -24.02 -14.79
C LEU A 136 -5.04 -24.51 -16.21
N GLU A 137 -4.15 -25.30 -16.84
CA GLU A 137 -4.43 -25.86 -18.17
C GLU A 137 -5.57 -26.88 -18.12
N LYS A 138 -5.68 -27.67 -17.04
CA LYS A 138 -6.82 -28.58 -16.83
C LYS A 138 -8.14 -27.83 -16.71
N TYR A 139 -8.19 -26.77 -15.90
CA TYR A 139 -9.38 -25.93 -15.78
C TYR A 139 -9.78 -25.27 -17.09
N TYR A 140 -8.80 -24.74 -17.83
CA TYR A 140 -9.03 -24.18 -19.16
C TYR A 140 -9.65 -25.22 -20.10
N THR A 141 -9.07 -26.41 -20.16
CA THR A 141 -9.51 -27.50 -21.05
C THR A 141 -10.90 -27.98 -20.69
N GLU A 142 -11.17 -28.25 -19.41
CA GLU A 142 -12.48 -28.72 -18.94
C GLU A 142 -13.58 -27.69 -19.18
N VAL A 143 -13.32 -26.41 -18.95
CA VAL A 143 -14.26 -25.33 -19.29
C VAL A 143 -14.50 -25.26 -20.80
N ALA A 144 -13.44 -25.45 -21.60
CA ALA A 144 -13.58 -25.47 -23.06
C ALA A 144 -14.53 -26.57 -23.52
N THR A 145 -14.38 -27.78 -22.97
CA THR A 145 -15.14 -28.97 -23.40
C THR A 145 -16.54 -29.04 -22.79
N GLU A 146 -16.71 -28.62 -21.53
CA GLU A 146 -17.96 -28.86 -20.81
C GLU A 146 -18.90 -27.66 -20.78
N LEU A 147 -18.35 -26.44 -20.84
CA LEU A 147 -19.12 -25.21 -20.77
C LEU A 147 -19.22 -24.56 -22.16
N ARG A 148 -18.08 -24.21 -22.77
CA ARG A 148 -18.07 -23.45 -24.04
C ARG A 148 -18.60 -24.22 -25.25
N GLN A 149 -18.48 -25.54 -25.27
CA GLN A 149 -19.01 -26.36 -26.37
C GLN A 149 -20.53 -26.57 -26.32
N ARG A 150 -21.22 -26.12 -25.26
CA ARG A 150 -22.68 -26.24 -25.19
C ARG A 150 -23.32 -25.31 -26.23
N PRO A 151 -24.25 -25.78 -27.07
CA PRO A 151 -24.89 -24.95 -28.09
C PRO A 151 -25.54 -23.68 -27.53
N ALA A 152 -26.09 -23.74 -26.32
CA ALA A 152 -26.71 -22.60 -25.63
C ALA A 152 -25.73 -21.45 -25.34
N PHE A 153 -24.42 -21.68 -25.40
CA PHE A 153 -23.38 -20.69 -25.14
C PHE A 153 -22.54 -20.39 -26.39
N SER A 154 -23.05 -20.73 -27.58
CA SER A 154 -22.40 -20.43 -28.86
C SER A 154 -22.45 -18.92 -29.16
N GLY A 155 -21.50 -18.18 -28.62
CA GLY A 155 -21.46 -16.71 -28.69
C GLY A 155 -20.81 -16.11 -27.47
N PHE A 156 -20.84 -16.85 -26.35
CA PHE A 156 -20.29 -16.37 -25.09
C PHE A 156 -18.78 -16.20 -25.17
N LYS A 157 -18.29 -15.04 -24.74
CA LYS A 157 -16.85 -14.78 -24.58
C LYS A 157 -16.42 -15.16 -23.19
N THR A 158 -15.22 -15.71 -23.04
CA THR A 158 -14.72 -16.19 -21.73
C THR A 158 -13.43 -15.50 -21.34
N ALA A 159 -13.43 -14.88 -20.16
CA ALA A 159 -12.24 -14.40 -19.48
C ALA A 159 -11.77 -15.44 -18.45
N TYR A 160 -10.47 -15.67 -18.40
CA TYR A 160 -9.79 -16.51 -17.42
C TYR A 160 -8.87 -15.62 -16.58
N ILE A 161 -9.18 -15.44 -15.30
CA ILE A 161 -8.47 -14.51 -14.42
C ILE A 161 -7.97 -15.28 -13.21
N THR A 162 -6.70 -15.08 -12.85
CA THR A 162 -6.17 -15.53 -11.57
C THR A 162 -5.95 -14.33 -10.67
N LEU A 163 -6.19 -14.51 -9.37
CA LEU A 163 -6.13 -13.45 -8.38
C LEU A 163 -5.19 -13.87 -7.24
N ASP A 164 -4.13 -13.10 -6.97
CA ASP A 164 -3.20 -13.36 -5.86
C ASP A 164 -2.62 -12.06 -5.28
N ARG A 165 -2.63 -11.92 -3.96
CA ARG A 165 -2.02 -10.78 -3.25
C ARG A 165 -0.52 -10.63 -3.54
N ASN A 166 0.20 -11.74 -3.72
CA ASN A 166 1.67 -11.73 -3.80
C ASN A 166 2.22 -11.74 -5.23
N TYR A 167 1.37 -11.52 -6.23
CA TYR A 167 1.74 -11.70 -7.64
C TYR A 167 2.96 -10.86 -8.08
N VAL A 168 3.11 -9.63 -7.58
CA VAL A 168 4.18 -8.70 -8.00
C VAL A 168 5.52 -8.95 -7.30
N LYS A 169 5.57 -9.76 -6.23
CA LYS A 169 6.73 -9.83 -5.31
C LYS A 169 7.73 -10.99 -5.59
N GLN A 170 7.57 -11.76 -6.66
CA GLN A 170 8.52 -12.84 -7.01
C GLN A 170 9.39 -12.45 -8.21
N GLU A 171 10.63 -11.98 -7.95
CA GLU A 171 11.65 -11.62 -8.97
C GLU A 171 12.00 -12.79 -9.92
N ASN A 172 11.69 -14.05 -9.54
CA ASN A 172 11.96 -15.24 -10.33
C ASN A 172 10.86 -15.61 -11.35
N ASP A 173 9.78 -14.83 -11.45
CA ASP A 173 8.63 -15.19 -12.29
C ASP A 173 8.71 -14.73 -13.75
N LEU A 174 9.77 -14.04 -14.21
CA LEU A 174 9.88 -13.65 -15.62
C LEU A 174 9.93 -14.85 -16.58
N GLU A 175 10.62 -15.95 -16.21
CA GLU A 175 10.62 -17.19 -17.01
C GLU A 175 9.34 -18.03 -16.84
N ARG A 176 8.63 -17.91 -15.70
CA ARG A 176 7.33 -18.57 -15.47
C ARG A 176 6.17 -17.84 -16.15
N LYS A 177 6.25 -16.51 -16.25
CA LYS A 177 5.31 -15.67 -17.00
C LYS A 177 5.17 -16.19 -18.42
N ASP A 178 6.25 -16.53 -19.12
CA ASP A 178 6.17 -17.00 -20.52
C ASP A 178 5.37 -18.30 -20.73
N LYS A 179 5.21 -19.16 -19.71
CA LYS A 179 4.45 -20.43 -19.83
C LYS A 179 3.03 -20.36 -19.28
N LEU A 180 2.82 -19.63 -18.18
CA LEU A 180 1.52 -19.48 -17.51
C LEU A 180 0.67 -18.33 -18.07
N SER A 181 1.29 -17.26 -18.59
CA SER A 181 0.62 -16.01 -18.98
C SER A 181 -0.19 -16.09 -20.28
N ASN A 182 -0.04 -17.14 -21.08
CA ASN A 182 -0.58 -17.11 -22.44
C ASN A 182 -2.11 -17.26 -22.50
N ARG A 183 -2.76 -17.72 -21.43
CA ARG A 183 -4.22 -17.93 -21.38
C ARG A 183 -4.94 -17.19 -20.25
N TRP A 184 -4.28 -16.96 -19.12
CA TRP A 184 -4.87 -16.37 -17.92
C TRP A 184 -4.32 -14.96 -17.68
N ALA A 185 -5.20 -14.03 -17.29
CA ALA A 185 -4.83 -12.71 -16.84
C ALA A 185 -4.52 -12.81 -15.35
N HIS A 186 -3.34 -12.35 -14.95
CA HIS A 186 -2.91 -12.40 -13.57
C HIS A 186 -3.08 -11.04 -12.92
N VAL A 187 -3.93 -10.98 -11.91
CA VAL A 187 -4.36 -9.74 -11.26
C VAL A 187 -4.03 -9.83 -9.79
N ASP A 188 -3.48 -8.77 -9.20
CA ASP A 188 -3.33 -8.67 -7.75
C ASP A 188 -4.59 -8.04 -7.14
N TYR A 189 -4.58 -7.69 -5.85
CA TYR A 189 -5.75 -7.08 -5.22
C TYR A 189 -5.80 -5.54 -5.31
N GLN A 190 -4.84 -4.88 -5.96
CA GLN A 190 -4.75 -3.40 -5.99
C GLN A 190 -5.96 -2.76 -6.68
N TRP A 191 -6.66 -3.48 -7.56
CA TRP A 191 -7.90 -2.98 -8.18
C TRP A 191 -9.00 -2.65 -7.16
N LEU A 192 -8.96 -3.23 -5.95
CA LEU A 192 -9.92 -2.93 -4.88
C LEU A 192 -9.77 -1.51 -4.33
N GLU A 193 -8.61 -0.87 -4.48
CA GLU A 193 -8.37 0.45 -3.90
C GLU A 193 -9.34 1.51 -4.43
N ASN A 194 -9.72 1.42 -5.71
CA ASN A 194 -10.73 2.31 -6.29
C ASN A 194 -12.10 2.09 -5.65
N GLY A 195 -12.45 0.83 -5.37
CA GLY A 195 -13.64 0.46 -4.59
C GLY A 195 -13.59 1.00 -3.15
N ALA A 196 -12.44 0.89 -2.47
CA ALA A 196 -12.26 1.41 -1.12
C ALA A 196 -12.42 2.95 -1.07
N ARG A 197 -11.79 3.69 -2.00
CA ARG A 197 -11.95 5.15 -2.11
C ARG A 197 -13.41 5.57 -2.31
N ARG A 198 -14.17 4.81 -3.12
CA ARG A 198 -15.62 5.05 -3.28
C ARG A 198 -16.40 4.71 -2.01
N ALA A 199 -16.08 3.61 -1.35
CA ALA A 199 -16.70 3.20 -0.10
C ALA A 199 -16.53 4.24 1.01
N GLU A 200 -15.36 4.87 1.12
CA GLU A 200 -15.11 5.96 2.07
C GLU A 200 -16.06 7.15 1.86
N MET A 201 -16.24 7.57 0.60
CA MET A 201 -17.18 8.64 0.28
C MET A 201 -18.63 8.27 0.64
N GLN A 202 -18.99 6.99 0.54
CA GLN A 202 -20.32 6.50 0.93
C GLN A 202 -20.50 6.42 2.45
N MET A 203 -19.47 6.01 3.20
CA MET A 203 -19.50 6.02 4.66
C MET A 203 -19.68 7.44 5.22
N ARG A 204 -19.00 8.44 4.62
CA ARG A 204 -19.20 9.86 4.95
C ARG A 204 -20.62 10.34 4.71
N ARG A 205 -21.35 9.70 3.81
CA ARG A 205 -22.77 9.96 3.51
C ARG A 205 -23.74 9.10 4.35
N GLY A 206 -23.22 8.29 5.28
CA GLY A 206 -24.02 7.48 6.20
C GLY A 206 -24.22 6.02 5.77
N ASN A 207 -23.64 5.56 4.65
CA ASN A 207 -23.75 4.16 4.24
C ASN A 207 -22.73 3.27 4.97
N GLN A 208 -23.13 2.72 6.12
CA GLN A 208 -22.24 1.91 6.96
C GLN A 208 -21.85 0.57 6.32
N SER A 209 -22.65 0.03 5.40
CA SER A 209 -22.35 -1.27 4.77
C SER A 209 -21.12 -1.23 3.85
N ALA A 210 -20.70 -0.04 3.42
CA ALA A 210 -19.50 0.15 2.62
C ALA A 210 -18.19 -0.09 3.41
N SER A 211 -18.25 -0.08 4.75
CA SER A 211 -17.09 -0.34 5.63
C SER A 211 -16.43 -1.69 5.38
N LEU A 212 -17.20 -2.73 5.07
CA LEU A 212 -16.68 -4.06 4.75
C LEU A 212 -15.82 -4.08 3.48
N VAL A 213 -16.08 -3.17 2.52
CA VAL A 213 -15.25 -3.06 1.32
C VAL A 213 -13.89 -2.47 1.65
N ILE A 214 -13.84 -1.45 2.50
CA ILE A 214 -12.60 -0.83 2.96
C ILE A 214 -11.78 -1.86 3.75
N ALA A 215 -12.41 -2.49 4.73
CA ALA A 215 -11.84 -3.58 5.52
C ALA A 215 -11.21 -4.68 4.64
N TYR A 216 -11.96 -5.20 3.66
CA TYR A 216 -11.44 -6.24 2.78
C TYR A 216 -10.27 -5.74 1.92
N CYS A 217 -10.33 -4.49 1.43
CA CYS A 217 -9.23 -3.88 0.69
C CYS A 217 -7.97 -3.75 1.56
N GLN A 218 -8.09 -3.28 2.80
CA GLN A 218 -6.96 -3.17 3.74
C GLN A 218 -6.36 -4.54 4.09
N MET A 219 -7.18 -5.58 4.20
CA MET A 219 -6.67 -6.94 4.43
C MET A 219 -5.84 -7.44 3.22
N GLN A 220 -6.28 -7.13 2.00
CA GLN A 220 -5.68 -7.68 0.77
C GLN A 220 -4.56 -6.83 0.17
N THR A 221 -4.49 -5.55 0.51
CA THR A 221 -3.56 -4.58 -0.07
C THR A 221 -2.81 -3.83 1.03
N ASP A 222 -1.90 -2.94 0.66
CA ASP A 222 -1.24 -2.02 1.59
C ASP A 222 -2.03 -0.69 1.71
N TYR A 223 -3.31 -0.69 1.36
CA TYR A 223 -4.18 0.48 1.40
C TYR A 223 -4.36 1.02 2.82
N VAL A 224 -4.10 2.31 3.00
CA VAL A 224 -4.32 3.02 4.26
C VAL A 224 -5.39 4.09 4.02
N PRO A 225 -6.56 4.01 4.68
CA PRO A 225 -7.59 5.03 4.58
C PRO A 225 -7.08 6.40 5.07
N PRO A 226 -7.53 7.53 4.49
CA PRO A 226 -7.13 8.87 4.90
C PRO A 226 -7.40 9.20 6.38
N GLU A 227 -8.44 8.60 6.97
CA GLU A 227 -8.73 8.74 8.40
C GLU A 227 -7.64 8.08 9.26
N THR A 228 -7.11 6.94 8.82
CA THR A 228 -5.97 6.26 9.44
C THR A 228 -4.67 7.06 9.25
N GLU A 229 -4.48 7.72 8.11
CA GLU A 229 -3.35 8.65 7.92
C GLU A 229 -3.42 9.82 8.91
N THR A 230 -4.60 10.41 9.10
CA THR A 230 -4.82 11.51 10.05
C THR A 230 -4.54 11.07 11.49
N LEU A 231 -4.96 9.85 11.84
CA LEU A 231 -4.63 9.22 13.13
C LEU A 231 -3.11 9.06 13.28
N ASN A 232 -2.43 8.51 12.27
CA ASN A 232 -0.99 8.31 12.31
C ASN A 232 -0.22 9.64 12.43
N ASP A 233 -0.66 10.68 11.74
CA ASP A 233 -0.09 12.03 11.87
C ASP A 233 -0.26 12.59 13.29
N THR A 234 -1.42 12.37 13.89
CA THR A 234 -1.71 12.80 15.26
C THR A 234 -0.84 12.05 16.26
N LEU A 235 -0.74 10.73 16.11
CA LEU A 235 0.11 9.87 16.95
C LEU A 235 1.59 10.21 16.78
N ALA A 236 2.07 10.54 15.59
CA ALA A 236 3.46 10.90 15.36
C ALA A 236 3.88 12.15 16.15
N VAL A 237 2.99 13.15 16.22
CA VAL A 237 3.19 14.35 17.05
C VAL A 237 3.16 14.00 18.54
N LEU A 238 2.20 13.19 18.99
CA LEU A 238 2.14 12.73 20.38
C LEU A 238 3.40 11.93 20.78
N VAL A 239 3.89 11.05 19.90
CA VAL A 239 5.12 10.28 20.11
C VAL A 239 6.34 11.19 20.24
N GLN A 240 6.39 12.29 19.49
CA GLN A 240 7.44 13.29 19.62
C GLN A 240 7.38 13.98 20.99
N GLU A 241 6.21 14.50 21.38
CA GLU A 241 6.04 15.28 22.61
C GLU A 241 6.18 14.44 23.88
N TYR A 242 5.66 13.22 23.87
CA TYR A 242 5.63 12.30 25.00
C TYR A 242 6.72 11.23 24.94
N ARG A 243 7.72 11.36 24.05
CA ARG A 243 8.84 10.43 23.91
C ARG A 243 9.47 9.98 25.25
N PRO A 244 9.71 10.86 26.24
CA PRO A 244 10.33 10.45 27.50
C PRO A 244 9.58 9.37 28.30
N ILE A 245 8.26 9.27 28.13
CA ILE A 245 7.44 8.27 28.84
C ILE A 245 7.21 6.99 28.01
N LEU A 246 7.51 7.00 26.70
CA LEU A 246 7.37 5.81 25.86
C LEU A 246 8.34 4.69 26.26
N ASP A 247 9.52 5.04 26.77
CA ASP A 247 10.46 4.06 27.34
C ASP A 247 9.83 3.34 28.53
N ASP A 248 9.14 4.08 29.42
CA ASP A 248 8.41 3.50 30.56
C ASP A 248 7.26 2.60 30.09
N PHE A 249 6.51 3.00 29.06
CA PHE A 249 5.46 2.18 28.47
C PHE A 249 6.01 0.89 27.85
N ALA A 250 7.14 0.96 27.16
CA ALA A 250 7.79 -0.22 26.59
C ALA A 250 8.22 -1.20 27.69
N GLU A 251 8.75 -0.71 28.81
CA GLU A 251 9.08 -1.55 29.96
C GLU A 251 7.84 -2.18 30.59
N VAL A 252 6.75 -1.42 30.75
CA VAL A 252 5.45 -1.95 31.20
C VAL A 252 4.96 -3.08 30.27
N ARG A 253 5.00 -2.89 28.95
CA ARG A 253 4.54 -3.91 27.98
C ARG A 253 5.37 -5.21 28.01
N LYS A 254 6.63 -5.16 28.44
CA LYS A 254 7.51 -6.34 28.54
C LYS A 254 7.28 -7.18 29.79
N ARG A 255 6.76 -6.61 30.87
CA ARG A 255 6.60 -7.33 32.14
C ARG A 255 5.50 -8.37 32.03
N LYS A 256 5.71 -9.53 32.66
CA LYS A 256 4.67 -10.56 32.79
C LYS A 256 3.89 -10.35 34.08
N LEU A 257 2.64 -10.80 34.07
CA LEU A 257 1.79 -10.77 35.26
C LEU A 257 2.42 -11.48 36.46
N SER A 258 3.18 -12.55 36.21
CA SER A 258 3.91 -13.33 37.23
C SER A 258 4.95 -12.53 37.99
N ASP A 259 5.43 -11.43 37.41
CA ASP A 259 6.57 -10.67 37.91
C ASP A 259 6.12 -9.42 38.68
N LEU A 260 4.80 -9.22 38.84
CA LEU A 260 4.22 -8.02 39.42
C LEU A 260 3.79 -8.24 40.87
N THR A 261 4.02 -7.22 41.69
CA THR A 261 3.46 -7.12 43.02
C THR A 261 2.01 -6.57 42.98
N PRO A 262 1.19 -6.83 44.02
CA PRO A 262 -0.17 -6.27 44.12
C PRO A 262 -0.22 -4.74 43.97
N THR A 263 0.79 -4.03 44.48
CA THR A 263 0.91 -2.58 44.37
C THR A 263 1.19 -2.12 42.94
N GLU A 264 2.01 -2.86 42.19
CA GLU A 264 2.28 -2.55 40.78
C GLU A 264 1.07 -2.83 39.88
N LEU A 265 0.28 -3.84 40.20
CA LEU A 265 -0.99 -4.13 39.52
C LEU A 265 -2.02 -3.01 39.67
N GLN A 266 -1.97 -2.28 40.78
CA GLN A 266 -2.85 -1.13 41.04
C GLN A 266 -2.28 0.19 40.52
N GLY A 267 -1.11 0.18 39.87
CA GLY A 267 -0.50 1.38 39.34
C GLY A 267 -1.24 1.91 38.11
N ASP A 268 -1.58 3.20 38.11
CA ASP A 268 -2.30 3.86 37.01
C ASP A 268 -1.66 3.64 35.63
N MET A 269 -0.32 3.66 35.56
CA MET A 269 0.40 3.43 34.31
C MET A 269 0.26 1.99 33.79
N TRP A 270 0.33 1.01 34.69
CA TRP A 270 0.14 -0.40 34.34
C TRP A 270 -1.27 -0.62 33.76
N ILE A 271 -2.28 -0.11 34.47
CA ILE A 271 -3.68 -0.22 34.08
C ILE A 271 -3.90 0.47 32.72
N TYR A 272 -3.44 1.71 32.57
CA TYR A 272 -3.64 2.48 31.34
C TYR A 272 -2.98 1.84 30.13
N VAL A 273 -1.72 1.44 30.23
CA VAL A 273 -0.97 0.83 29.11
C VAL A 273 -1.62 -0.47 28.66
N ASN A 274 -2.16 -1.26 29.58
CA ASN A 274 -2.83 -2.51 29.23
C ASN A 274 -4.28 -2.32 28.77
N HIS A 275 -5.00 -1.31 29.26
CA HIS A 275 -6.34 -0.95 28.75
C HIS A 275 -6.30 -0.37 27.34
N HIS A 276 -5.23 0.35 27.01
CA HIS A 276 -5.05 0.99 25.71
C HIS A 276 -3.88 0.38 24.94
N SER A 277 -3.70 -0.94 24.99
CA SER A 277 -2.52 -1.59 24.42
C SER A 277 -2.32 -1.31 22.95
N GLU A 278 -3.39 -1.23 22.15
CA GLU A 278 -3.28 -0.98 20.71
C GLU A 278 -2.69 0.39 20.37
N ILE A 279 -3.18 1.48 21.00
CA ILE A 279 -2.63 2.82 20.73
C ILE A 279 -1.19 2.91 21.23
N ILE A 280 -0.90 2.28 22.37
CA ILE A 280 0.45 2.25 22.92
C ILE A 280 1.40 1.48 22.00
N ASP A 281 1.02 0.27 21.56
CA ASP A 281 1.82 -0.54 20.64
C ASP A 281 2.05 0.22 19.32
N ARG A 282 1.03 0.86 18.75
CA ARG A 282 1.19 1.73 17.57
C ARG A 282 2.17 2.88 17.83
N MET A 283 2.08 3.55 18.97
CA MET A 283 3.01 4.62 19.35
C MET A 283 4.45 4.13 19.58
N LEU A 284 4.62 2.92 20.10
CA LEU A 284 5.93 2.28 20.29
C LEU A 284 6.55 1.81 18.97
N ASP A 285 5.72 1.33 18.05
CA ASP A 285 6.14 0.87 16.71
C ASP A 285 6.42 2.03 15.75
N MET A 286 5.92 3.23 16.07
CA MET A 286 6.17 4.42 15.28
C MET A 286 7.65 4.73 15.16
N LYS A 287 8.08 4.98 13.92
CA LYS A 287 9.45 5.37 13.64
C LYS A 287 9.73 6.69 14.35
N ALA A 288 10.85 6.79 15.06
CA ALA A 288 11.19 7.94 15.88
C ALA A 288 11.23 9.29 15.13
N LEU A 289 11.28 9.26 13.79
CA LEU A 289 11.32 10.43 12.91
C LEU A 289 10.03 10.65 12.12
N ALA A 290 8.96 9.89 12.39
CA ALA A 290 7.69 9.99 11.67
C ALA A 290 7.07 11.39 11.74
N PHE A 291 7.24 12.11 12.86
CA PHE A 291 6.77 13.49 13.00
C PHE A 291 7.35 14.44 11.94
N ILE A 292 8.60 14.19 11.49
CA ILE A 292 9.25 15.01 10.46
C ILE A 292 8.56 14.79 9.12
N GLU A 293 8.21 13.55 8.78
CA GLU A 293 7.43 13.25 7.57
C GLU A 293 6.08 13.98 7.60
N THR A 294 5.33 13.85 8.71
CA THR A 294 4.05 14.53 8.90
C THR A 294 4.18 16.04 8.73
N GLY A 295 5.19 16.67 9.34
CA GLY A 295 5.46 18.10 9.20
C GLY A 295 5.79 18.51 7.77
N MET A 296 6.61 17.71 7.07
CA MET A 296 6.97 17.96 5.67
C MET A 296 5.77 17.86 4.73
N LYS A 297 4.92 16.83 4.86
CA LYS A 297 3.69 16.69 4.05
C LYS A 297 2.77 17.90 4.19
N LYS A 298 2.64 18.44 5.40
CA LYS A 298 1.85 19.67 5.67
C LYS A 298 2.46 20.93 5.06
N ARG A 299 3.78 21.06 5.09
CA ARG A 299 4.51 22.22 4.53
C ARG A 299 4.61 22.19 3.01
N LEU A 300 4.59 20.99 2.41
CA LEU A 300 4.80 20.76 0.99
C LEU A 300 3.62 19.99 0.34
N PRO A 301 2.37 20.47 0.46
CA PRO A 301 1.18 19.72 0.03
C PRO A 301 1.09 19.52 -1.49
N LYS A 302 1.91 20.24 -2.26
CA LYS A 302 1.96 20.14 -3.73
C LYS A 302 2.84 18.98 -4.21
N PHE A 303 3.60 18.35 -3.32
CA PHE A 303 4.56 17.31 -3.68
C PHE A 303 4.11 15.96 -3.11
N GLU A 304 4.20 14.91 -3.92
CA GLU A 304 3.96 13.55 -3.45
C GLU A 304 5.24 12.99 -2.82
N LEU A 305 5.35 13.12 -1.50
CA LEU A 305 6.55 12.71 -0.75
C LEU A 305 6.53 11.21 -0.43
N ILE A 306 7.66 10.54 -0.64
CA ILE A 306 7.91 9.15 -0.25
C ILE A 306 8.99 9.15 0.83
N SER A 307 8.85 8.28 1.84
CA SER A 307 9.73 8.22 3.00
C SER A 307 10.31 6.82 3.23
N GLU A 308 11.62 6.74 3.48
CA GLU A 308 12.29 5.50 3.90
C GLU A 308 12.91 5.66 5.28
N TYR A 309 12.66 4.70 6.16
CA TYR A 309 13.07 4.77 7.56
C TYR A 309 14.21 3.82 7.89
N GLY A 310 15.22 4.35 8.56
CA GLY A 310 16.18 3.55 9.33
C GLY A 310 16.07 3.86 10.83
N ALA A 311 16.77 3.08 11.65
CA ALA A 311 16.73 3.23 13.11
C ALA A 311 17.09 4.64 13.63
N GLN A 312 17.85 5.43 12.85
CA GLN A 312 18.31 6.78 13.21
C GLN A 312 18.20 7.77 12.06
N TYR A 313 17.56 7.40 10.95
CA TYR A 313 17.47 8.27 9.78
C TYR A 313 16.12 8.15 9.08
N LEU A 314 15.78 9.20 8.35
CA LEU A 314 14.65 9.31 7.44
C LEU A 314 15.23 9.76 6.10
N ASN A 315 14.99 9.01 5.03
CA ASN A 315 15.16 9.50 3.67
C ASN A 315 13.82 10.03 3.18
N LEU A 316 13.85 11.17 2.50
CA LEU A 316 12.70 11.81 1.91
C LEU A 316 12.94 11.99 0.41
N HIS A 317 11.94 11.60 -0.38
CA HIS A 317 11.95 11.59 -1.83
C HIS A 317 10.69 12.28 -2.33
N GLU A 318 10.74 12.76 -3.56
CA GLU A 318 9.54 13.20 -4.29
C GLU A 318 9.26 12.19 -5.40
N LYS A 319 8.00 11.78 -5.56
CA LYS A 319 7.62 10.67 -6.44
C LYS A 319 7.98 10.91 -7.90
N SER A 320 7.89 12.14 -8.40
CA SER A 320 8.27 12.45 -9.79
C SER A 320 9.76 12.24 -10.06
N TRP A 321 10.61 12.27 -9.01
CA TRP A 321 12.04 11.99 -9.14
C TRP A 321 12.35 10.54 -9.51
N ARG A 322 11.35 9.63 -9.46
CA ARG A 322 11.51 8.25 -9.95
C ARG A 322 11.91 8.19 -11.42
N LYS A 323 11.56 9.21 -12.21
CA LYS A 323 11.99 9.35 -13.62
C LYS A 323 13.50 9.49 -13.80
N LEU A 324 14.23 9.80 -12.74
CA LEU A 324 15.70 9.85 -12.77
C LEU A 324 16.33 8.46 -12.65
N MET A 325 15.60 7.43 -12.21
CA MET A 325 16.16 6.14 -11.85
C MET A 325 16.46 5.28 -13.08
N ASN A 326 17.66 4.70 -13.14
CA ASN A 326 18.00 3.67 -14.14
C ASN A 326 17.53 2.25 -13.75
N SER A 327 17.17 2.05 -12.48
CA SER A 327 16.66 0.81 -11.91
C SER A 327 15.90 1.12 -10.62
N ASP A 328 15.03 0.24 -10.17
CA ASP A 328 14.29 0.41 -8.91
C ASP A 328 15.16 0.15 -7.65
N SER A 329 16.48 -0.01 -7.80
CA SER A 329 17.38 -0.44 -6.72
C SER A 329 17.87 0.67 -5.80
N ALA A 330 17.96 1.91 -6.28
CA ALA A 330 18.46 3.04 -5.49
C ALA A 330 17.96 4.39 -6.02
N TRP A 331 17.65 5.31 -5.09
CA TRP A 331 17.28 6.67 -5.46
C TRP A 331 18.49 7.50 -5.88
N PRO A 332 18.45 8.23 -7.01
CA PRO A 332 19.58 8.99 -7.51
C PRO A 332 19.74 10.31 -6.74
N VAL A 333 18.64 10.88 -6.26
CA VAL A 333 18.60 12.05 -5.41
C VAL A 333 17.59 11.83 -4.29
N PHE A 334 18.00 12.13 -3.06
CA PHE A 334 17.10 12.11 -1.89
C PHE A 334 17.62 13.02 -0.79
N LEU A 335 16.73 13.44 0.11
CA LEU A 335 17.14 14.14 1.33
C LEU A 335 17.22 13.15 2.47
N ARG A 336 18.18 13.33 3.38
CA ARG A 336 18.30 12.50 4.57
C ARG A 336 18.38 13.35 5.81
N VAL A 337 17.51 13.03 6.76
CA VAL A 337 17.60 13.48 8.14
C VAL A 337 18.21 12.36 8.97
N ARG A 338 19.26 12.64 9.75
CA ARG A 338 19.86 11.68 10.67
C ARG A 338 19.90 12.25 12.07
N ARG A 339 19.26 11.56 13.02
CA ARG A 339 19.34 11.88 14.44
C ARG A 339 20.76 11.65 14.95
N LYS A 340 21.28 12.61 15.71
CA LYS A 340 22.59 12.48 16.36
C LYS A 340 22.39 11.83 17.73
N LYS A 341 23.15 10.77 18.03
CA LYS A 341 23.26 10.25 19.39
C LYS A 341 24.17 11.20 20.17
N ILE A 342 23.59 12.02 21.03
CA ILE A 342 24.34 12.91 21.94
C ILE A 342 24.03 12.45 23.38
N PRO A 343 24.96 12.56 24.35
CA PRO A 343 24.68 12.34 25.77
C PRO A 343 23.42 13.09 26.23
N LYS A 344 22.68 12.48 27.17
CA LYS A 344 21.32 12.87 27.63
C LYS A 344 21.15 14.35 28.04
N SER A 345 22.23 15.08 28.29
CA SER A 345 22.22 16.46 28.80
C SER A 345 22.20 17.56 27.73
N SER A 346 22.32 17.26 26.43
CA SER A 346 22.58 18.28 25.39
C SER A 346 21.44 18.52 24.40
N GLY A 347 20.25 17.96 24.65
CA GLY A 347 19.12 18.03 23.71
C GLY A 347 19.28 17.15 22.47
N ILE A 348 18.24 17.13 21.63
CA ILE A 348 18.22 16.34 20.38
C ILE A 348 18.60 17.25 19.22
N SER A 349 19.54 16.78 18.39
CA SER A 349 19.87 17.47 17.14
C SER A 349 20.01 16.49 15.97
N TYR A 350 19.93 17.08 14.78
CA TYR A 350 19.84 16.38 13.50
C TYR A 350 20.93 16.86 12.55
N ASN A 351 21.37 15.95 11.68
CA ASN A 351 22.08 16.33 10.47
C ASN A 351 21.11 16.17 9.31
N ILE A 352 21.04 17.17 8.44
CA ILE A 352 20.26 17.11 7.20
C ILE A 352 21.18 17.32 6.01
N ALA A 353 20.93 16.59 4.92
CA ALA A 353 21.65 16.79 3.68
C ALA A 353 20.89 16.17 2.49
N THR A 354 21.18 16.68 1.30
CA THR A 354 20.82 16.05 0.04
C THR A 354 21.89 15.03 -0.32
N TYR A 355 21.49 13.89 -0.84
CA TYR A 355 22.36 12.83 -1.30
C TYR A 355 22.18 12.64 -2.80
N TYR A 356 23.29 12.49 -3.51
CA TYR A 356 23.35 12.25 -4.95
C TYR A 356 24.13 10.97 -5.25
N CYS A 357 23.54 10.07 -6.04
CA CYS A 357 24.11 8.79 -6.46
C CYS A 357 24.16 8.73 -7.99
N ALA A 358 25.32 9.01 -8.58
CA ALA A 358 25.47 9.08 -10.04
C ALA A 358 25.14 7.74 -10.73
N SER A 359 25.52 6.61 -10.11
CA SER A 359 25.30 5.28 -10.68
C SER A 359 23.84 4.83 -10.68
N ALA A 360 22.94 5.56 -10.00
CA ALA A 360 21.51 5.28 -9.99
C ALA A 360 20.74 6.15 -11.00
N VAL A 361 21.39 7.15 -11.60
CA VAL A 361 20.74 8.04 -12.57
C VAL A 361 20.63 7.32 -13.92
N ASP A 362 19.52 7.55 -14.63
CA ASP A 362 19.38 7.24 -16.04
C ASP A 362 20.53 7.86 -16.85
N ASP A 363 21.18 7.06 -17.69
CA ASP A 363 22.38 7.45 -18.43
C ASP A 363 22.13 8.69 -19.32
N ALA A 364 20.91 8.86 -19.85
CA ALA A 364 20.57 10.03 -20.67
C ALA A 364 20.43 11.32 -19.86
N LEU A 365 20.21 11.22 -18.54
CA LEU A 365 20.00 12.35 -17.64
C LEU A 365 21.20 12.66 -16.75
N GLU A 366 22.17 11.75 -16.60
CA GLU A 366 23.29 11.88 -15.64
C GLU A 366 24.06 13.19 -15.81
N ILE A 367 24.50 13.52 -17.03
CA ILE A 367 25.31 14.72 -17.27
C ILE A 367 24.48 15.98 -16.98
N LYS A 368 23.25 16.05 -17.50
CA LYS A 368 22.33 17.20 -17.31
C LYS A 368 22.04 17.40 -15.82
N LEU A 369 21.77 16.32 -15.08
CA LEU A 369 21.52 16.35 -13.65
C LEU A 369 22.76 16.76 -12.86
N ARG A 370 23.91 16.17 -13.15
CA ARG A 370 25.18 16.47 -12.47
C ARG A 370 25.57 17.94 -12.65
N ASP A 371 25.46 18.48 -13.86
CA ASP A 371 25.81 19.87 -14.13
C ASP A 371 24.85 20.83 -13.42
N ALA A 372 23.55 20.52 -13.43
CA ALA A 372 22.53 21.30 -12.73
C ALA A 372 22.75 21.26 -11.20
N LEU A 373 23.03 20.08 -10.63
CA LEU A 373 23.35 19.91 -9.21
C LEU A 373 24.68 20.58 -8.85
N THR A 374 25.68 20.57 -9.72
CA THR A 374 26.97 21.22 -9.46
C THR A 374 26.85 22.73 -9.43
N LYS A 375 26.01 23.30 -10.30
CA LYS A 375 25.70 24.73 -10.30
C LYS A 375 25.02 25.16 -9.01
N GLU A 376 24.07 24.36 -8.53
CA GLU A 376 23.34 24.67 -7.29
C GLU A 376 24.16 24.33 -6.04
N PHE A 377 24.91 23.22 -6.04
CA PHE A 377 25.72 22.70 -4.94
C PHE A 377 27.19 22.59 -5.38
N PRO A 378 27.97 23.70 -5.36
CA PRO A 378 29.35 23.74 -5.85
C PRO A 378 30.30 22.76 -5.16
N GLU A 379 29.96 22.29 -3.95
CA GLU A 379 30.69 21.24 -3.24
C GLU A 379 30.72 19.90 -4.00
N LEU A 380 29.77 19.66 -4.92
CA LEU A 380 29.77 18.45 -5.77
C LEU A 380 31.03 18.40 -6.66
N ALA A 381 31.49 19.53 -7.18
CA ALA A 381 32.70 19.62 -8.01
C ALA A 381 33.99 19.30 -7.24
N LYS A 382 33.97 19.41 -5.91
CA LYS A 382 35.15 19.25 -5.04
C LYS A 382 35.25 17.85 -4.41
N GLY A 383 34.26 16.98 -4.64
CA GLY A 383 34.16 15.66 -4.01
C GLY A 383 35.04 14.58 -4.65
N ARG A 384 35.43 13.57 -3.87
CA ARG A 384 36.11 12.37 -4.40
C ARG A 384 35.19 11.68 -5.42
N LEU A 385 35.64 11.51 -6.66
CA LEU A 385 34.86 10.91 -7.76
C LEU A 385 34.36 9.46 -7.52
N VAL A 386 34.89 8.76 -6.51
CA VAL A 386 34.72 7.30 -6.32
C VAL A 386 33.66 6.89 -5.27
N ALA A 387 33.13 7.80 -4.45
CA ALA A 387 32.11 7.38 -3.45
C ALA A 387 30.74 7.13 -4.13
N ASN A 388 30.01 6.09 -3.70
CA ASN A 388 28.69 5.77 -4.27
C ASN A 388 27.65 6.88 -4.02
N TYR A 389 27.79 7.61 -2.92
CA TYR A 389 26.92 8.75 -2.60
C TYR A 389 27.74 10.03 -2.36
N ARG A 390 27.26 11.15 -2.89
CA ARG A 390 27.75 12.51 -2.63
C ARG A 390 26.78 13.21 -1.70
N THR A 391 27.29 13.93 -0.71
CA THR A 391 26.47 14.70 0.23
C THR A 391 26.53 16.17 -0.13
N LEU A 392 25.37 16.80 -0.29
CA LEU A 392 25.17 18.17 -0.78
C LEU A 392 24.34 18.96 0.23
N GLY A 393 24.58 20.26 0.35
CA GLY A 393 23.80 21.17 1.19
C GLY A 393 23.77 20.76 2.67
N ARG A 394 24.85 20.13 3.17
CA ARG A 394 24.87 19.53 4.50
C ARG A 394 24.74 20.58 5.59
N GLN A 395 23.76 20.40 6.46
CA GLN A 395 23.66 21.12 7.72
C GLN A 395 23.83 20.15 8.91
N THR A 396 24.50 20.60 9.96
CA THR A 396 24.79 19.79 11.16
C THR A 396 24.27 20.46 12.42
N ASN A 397 23.92 19.63 13.41
CA ASN A 397 23.41 20.08 14.71
C ASN A 397 22.13 20.94 14.63
N VAL A 398 21.26 20.66 13.66
CA VAL A 398 19.95 21.32 13.55
C VAL A 398 19.09 20.90 14.74
N GLY A 399 18.51 21.87 15.46
CA GLY A 399 17.63 21.60 16.59
C GLY A 399 16.32 20.94 16.18
N GLU A 400 15.67 20.21 17.09
CA GLU A 400 14.39 19.53 16.80
C GLU A 400 13.27 20.49 16.37
N LYS A 401 13.28 21.75 16.84
CA LYS A 401 12.31 22.78 16.44
C LYS A 401 12.54 23.32 15.03
N ASP A 402 13.78 23.28 14.54
CA ASP A 402 14.17 23.89 13.28
C ASP A 402 14.28 22.86 12.14
N VAL A 403 14.30 21.56 12.47
CA VAL A 403 14.58 20.48 11.52
C VAL A 403 13.63 20.48 10.32
N GLU A 404 12.34 20.73 10.52
CA GLU A 404 11.38 20.79 9.43
C GLU A 404 11.58 22.00 8.52
N SER A 405 11.86 23.18 9.11
CA SER A 405 12.06 24.41 8.32
C SER A 405 13.34 24.33 7.49
N GLU A 406 14.42 23.84 8.08
CA GLU A 406 15.68 23.67 7.35
C GLU A 406 15.61 22.56 6.31
N LEU A 407 14.89 21.46 6.61
CA LEU A 407 14.64 20.40 5.63
C LEU A 407 13.78 20.89 4.47
N GLN A 408 12.76 21.72 4.73
CA GLN A 408 11.93 22.33 3.70
C GLN A 408 12.77 23.20 2.75
N LYS A 409 13.60 24.10 3.28
CA LYS A 409 14.48 24.95 2.48
C LYS A 409 15.39 24.12 1.57
N LEU A 410 15.99 23.06 2.14
CA LEU A 410 16.85 22.17 1.38
C LEU A 410 16.06 21.39 0.31
N PHE A 411 14.85 20.94 0.63
CA PHE A 411 13.98 20.23 -0.31
C PHE A 411 13.60 21.11 -1.49
N GLU A 412 13.10 22.32 -1.25
CA GLU A 412 12.70 23.26 -2.30
C GLU A 412 13.87 23.59 -3.22
N ARG A 413 15.05 23.80 -2.64
CA ARG A 413 16.30 24.02 -3.39
C ARG A 413 16.66 22.83 -4.27
N THR A 414 16.63 21.61 -3.75
CA THR A 414 16.89 20.39 -4.53
C THR A 414 15.82 20.13 -5.59
N SER A 415 14.54 20.27 -5.23
CA SER A 415 13.39 20.07 -6.10
C SER A 415 13.41 21.00 -7.31
N LYS A 416 13.75 22.28 -7.11
CA LYS A 416 13.92 23.24 -8.21
C LYS A 416 14.94 22.75 -9.24
N VAL A 417 16.07 22.20 -8.81
CA VAL A 417 17.10 21.68 -9.72
C VAL A 417 16.61 20.45 -10.46
N VAL A 418 16.06 19.47 -9.74
CA VAL A 418 15.61 18.20 -10.31
C VAL A 418 14.47 18.41 -11.31
N ASN A 419 13.48 19.25 -10.96
CA ASN A 419 12.34 19.49 -11.83
C ASN A 419 12.73 20.22 -13.12
N ASN A 420 13.75 21.08 -13.10
CA ASN A 420 14.29 21.70 -14.31
C ASN A 420 15.00 20.69 -15.23
N VAL A 421 15.50 19.59 -14.68
CA VAL A 421 16.13 18.52 -15.47
C VAL A 421 15.06 17.62 -16.09
N LEU A 422 13.96 17.38 -15.36
CA LEU A 422 12.83 16.54 -15.78
C LEU A 422 11.81 17.25 -16.69
N ALA A 423 11.82 18.58 -16.73
CA ALA A 423 11.14 19.40 -17.74
C ALA A 423 11.94 19.39 -19.05
#